data_AF-A0A950DEI8-F1
#
_entry.id   AF-A0A950DEI8-F1
#
_cell.length_a   1.000
_cell.length_b   1.000
_cell.length_c   1.000
_cell.angle_alpha   90.00
_cell.angle_beta   90.00
_cell.angle_gamma   90.00
#
_symmetry.space_group_name_H-M   'P 1'
#
loop_
_entity.id
_entity.type
_entity.pdbx_description
1 polymer ?
#
loop_
_entity_poly.entity_id
_entity_poly.type
_entity_poly.pdbx_seq_one_letter_code
_entity_poly.pdbx_strand_id
1 'polypeptide(L)' 'SEAVMAYLWDHRERIELHFLPRRSPDYNPIERVWWHLHEEVTRNHQCRFMEELLDFTFARFGSKKKFTVEGSVYKVAA' A
#
# COMPACT_ATOMS: atom_id res chain seq x y z
N SER A 1 -16.78 -7.27 -7.20
CA SER A 1 -16.94 -8.73 -7.35
C SER A 1 -17.84 -9.20 -6.22
N GLU A 2 -18.86 -10.00 -6.54
CA GLU A 2 -19.78 -10.56 -5.53
C GLU A 2 -19.03 -11.38 -4.47
N ALA A 3 -18.05 -12.20 -4.89
CA ALA A 3 -17.23 -12.99 -3.98
C ALA A 3 -16.45 -12.16 -2.96
N VAL A 4 -15.93 -11.00 -3.37
CA VAL A 4 -15.21 -10.09 -2.46
C VAL A 4 -16.17 -9.48 -1.44
N MET A 5 -17.38 -9.11 -1.86
CA MET A 5 -18.39 -8.56 -0.96
C MET A 5 -18.84 -9.58 0.09
N ALA A 6 -19.07 -10.83 -0.31
CA ALA A 6 -19.40 -11.92 0.59
C ALA A 6 -18.28 -12.15 1.62
N TYR A 7 -17.02 -12.23 1.18
CA TYR A 7 -15.88 -12.38 2.06
C TYR A 7 -15.76 -11.24 3.08
N LEU A 8 -15.90 -9.99 2.64
CA LEU A 8 -15.85 -8.83 3.52
C LEU A 8 -17.01 -8.81 4.54
N TRP A 9 -18.20 -9.26 4.13
CA TRP A 9 -19.36 -9.37 5.02
C TRP A 9 -19.14 -10.41 6.11
N ASP A 10 -18.62 -11.59 5.76
CA ASP A 10 -18.34 -12.68 6.70
C ASP A 10 -17.27 -12.28 7.73
N HIS A 11 -16.34 -11.39 7.36
CA HIS A 11 -15.22 -10.96 8.19
C HIS A 11 -15.37 -9.54 8.76
N ARG A 12 -16.57 -8.95 8.70
CA ARG A 12 -16.82 -7.54 9.10
C ARG A 12 -16.49 -7.20 10.55
N GLU A 13 -16.44 -8.20 11.44
CA GLU A 13 -16.02 -8.00 12.84
C GLU A 13 -14.51 -7.78 12.99
N ARG A 14 -13.73 -8.17 11.97
CA ARG A 14 -12.25 -8.07 11.96
C ARG A 14 -11.73 -7.05 10.96
N ILE A 15 -12.54 -6.67 9.96
CA ILE A 15 -12.12 -5.82 8.85
C ILE A 15 -13.04 -4.60 8.79
N GLU A 16 -12.48 -3.42 9.05
CA GLU A 16 -13.14 -2.14 8.83
C GLU A 16 -12.85 -1.63 7.41
N LEU A 17 -13.90 -1.24 6.68
CA LEU A 17 -13.77 -0.68 5.33
C LEU A 17 -13.79 0.85 5.39
N HIS A 18 -12.69 1.47 4.96
CA HIS A 18 -12.61 2.91 4.76
C HIS A 18 -12.90 3.24 3.29
N PHE A 19 -14.09 3.75 3.02
CA PHE A 19 -14.48 4.16 1.68
C PHE A 19 -13.82 5.49 1.29
N LEU A 20 -13.26 5.53 0.07
CA LEU A 20 -12.64 6.73 -0.48
C LEU A 20 -13.47 7.27 -1.66
N PRO A 21 -13.55 8.60 -1.83
CA PRO A 21 -14.12 9.17 -3.04
C PRO A 21 -13.34 8.73 -4.29
N ARG A 22 -14.04 8.72 -5.42
CA ARG A 22 -13.44 8.35 -6.72
C ARG A 22 -12.33 9.33 -7.09
N ARG A 23 -11.15 8.81 -7.49
CA ARG A 23 -9.95 9.58 -7.89
C ARG A 23 -9.35 10.43 -6.76
N SER A 24 -9.27 9.88 -5.56
CA SER A 24 -8.66 10.57 -4.43
C SER A 24 -7.42 9.84 -3.91
N PRO A 25 -6.32 9.84 -4.68
CA PRO A 25 -5.07 9.19 -4.28
C PRO A 25 -4.48 9.80 -3.01
N ASP A 26 -4.66 11.12 -2.81
CA ASP A 26 -4.16 11.84 -1.64
C ASP A 26 -4.76 11.34 -0.31
N TYR A 27 -5.92 10.68 -0.37
CA TYR A 27 -6.56 10.08 0.81
C TYR A 27 -6.25 8.60 0.97
N ASN A 28 -5.50 7.96 0.06
CA ASN A 28 -5.16 6.55 0.14
C ASN A 28 -3.68 6.39 0.59
N PRO A 29 -3.40 5.98 1.85
CA PRO A 29 -2.04 5.96 2.39
C PRO A 29 -1.06 5.05 1.63
N ILE A 30 -1.57 4.01 0.95
CA ILE A 30 -0.76 3.08 0.18
C ILE A 30 -0.10 3.76 -1.03
N GLU A 31 -0.70 4.83 -1.56
CA GLU A 31 -0.15 5.56 -2.71
C GLU A 31 1.23 6.13 -2.40
N ARG A 32 1.45 6.59 -1.15
CA ARG A 32 2.77 7.07 -0.74
C ARG A 32 3.79 5.95 -0.59
N VAL A 33 3.36 4.76 -0.19
CA VAL A 33 4.23 3.57 -0.16
C VAL A 33 4.68 3.24 -1.58
N TRP A 34 3.75 3.25 -2.54
CA TRP A 34 4.06 3.03 -3.95
C TRP A 34 4.95 4.11 -4.54
N TRP A 35 4.72 5.38 -4.20
CA TRP A 35 5.58 6.48 -4.62
C TRP A 35 7.02 6.28 -4.17
N HIS A 36 7.25 6.00 -2.88
CA HIS A 36 8.61 5.73 -2.38
C HIS A 36 9.24 4.51 -3.03
N LEU A 37 8.48 3.40 -3.15
CA LEU A 37 8.99 2.21 -3.81
C LEU A 37 9.41 2.52 -5.26
N HIS A 38 8.59 3.28 -5.99
CA HIS A 38 8.92 3.68 -7.35
C HIS A 38 10.20 4.52 -7.40
N GLU A 39 10.30 5.56 -6.56
CA GLU A 39 11.46 6.47 -6.49
C GLU A 39 12.77 5.77 -6.17
N GLU A 40 12.74 4.66 -5.43
CA GLU A 40 13.96 4.00 -4.95
C GLU A 40 14.31 2.70 -5.70
N VAL A 41 13.32 1.99 -6.25
CA VAL A 41 13.54 0.70 -6.92
C VAL A 41 13.54 0.84 -8.43
N THR A 42 12.64 1.66 -8.98
CA THR A 42 12.39 1.69 -10.44
C THR A 42 12.63 3.04 -11.09
N ARG A 43 12.83 4.11 -10.31
CA ARG A 43 13.17 5.42 -10.87
C ARG A 43 14.60 5.38 -11.39
N ASN A 44 14.75 5.66 -12.68
CA ASN A 44 16.05 5.64 -13.38
C ASN A 44 16.79 4.30 -13.29
N HIS A 45 16.09 3.22 -12.93
CA HIS A 45 16.60 1.86 -12.91
C HIS A 45 15.59 0.95 -13.61
N GLN A 46 16.09 -0.03 -14.36
CA GLN A 46 15.25 -1.02 -15.02
C GLN A 46 15.70 -2.41 -14.58
N CYS A 47 14.75 -3.21 -14.12
CA CYS A 47 14.97 -4.62 -13.85
C CYS A 47 14.73 -5.42 -15.14
N ARG A 48 15.63 -6.35 -15.44
CA ARG A 48 15.56 -7.18 -16.65
C ARG A 48 14.52 -8.30 -16.50
N PHE A 49 14.31 -8.78 -15.28
CA PHE A 49 13.40 -9.86 -14.97
C PHE A 49 12.58 -9.56 -13.71
N MET A 50 11.51 -10.33 -13.51
CA MET A 50 10.61 -10.14 -12.37
C MET A 50 11.30 -10.43 -11.04
N GLU A 51 12.17 -11.44 -11.00
CA GLU A 51 12.92 -11.86 -9.83
C GLU A 51 13.79 -10.71 -9.29
N GLU A 52 14.45 -9.98 -10.18
CA GLU A 52 15.28 -8.82 -9.82
C GLU A 52 14.44 -7.69 -9.21
N LEU A 53 13.26 -7.41 -9.79
CA LEU A 53 12.33 -6.43 -9.24
C LEU A 53 11.86 -6.84 -7.83
N LEU A 54 11.55 -8.13 -7.65
CA LEU A 54 11.10 -8.68 -6.36
C LEU A 54 12.22 -8.57 -5.31
N ASP A 55 13.45 -8.94 -5.65
CA ASP A 55 14.60 -8.87 -4.74
C ASP A 55 14.83 -7.44 -4.25
N PHE A 56 14.85 -6.45 -5.15
CA PHE A 56 14.99 -5.05 -4.76
C PHE A 56 13.81 -4.57 -3.90
N THR A 57 12.59 -4.97 -4.26
CA THR A 57 11.37 -4.62 -3.52
C THR A 57 11.41 -5.17 -2.09
N PHE A 58 11.73 -6.46 -1.91
CA PHE A 58 11.79 -7.08 -0.60
C PHE A 58 12.96 -6.56 0.25
N ALA A 59 14.15 -6.37 -0.34
CA ALA A 59 15.27 -5.74 0.34
C ALA A 59 14.90 -4.32 0.82
N ARG A 60 14.15 -3.58 0.00
CA ARG A 60 13.71 -2.23 0.32
C ARG A 60 12.63 -2.21 1.41
N PHE A 61 11.71 -3.16 1.45
CA PHE A 61 10.73 -3.26 2.53
C PHE A 61 11.33 -3.78 3.84
N GLY A 62 12.30 -4.70 3.78
CA GLY A 62 12.97 -5.24 4.97
C GLY A 62 13.89 -4.25 5.68
N SER A 63 14.42 -3.26 4.96
CA SER A 63 15.38 -2.28 5.50
C SER A 63 14.77 -1.03 6.13
N LYS A 64 13.48 -0.72 5.87
CA LYS A 64 12.89 0.53 6.39
C LYS A 64 12.10 0.35 7.68
N LYS A 65 12.11 1.42 8.48
CA LYS A 65 11.12 1.69 9.52
C LYS A 65 9.74 1.88 8.89
N LYS A 66 8.69 1.57 9.66
CA LYS A 66 7.27 1.69 9.28
C LYS A 66 7.02 3.04 8.56
N PHE A 67 6.27 3.00 7.46
CA PHE A 67 5.83 4.23 6.79
C PHE A 67 4.88 4.98 7.71
N THR A 68 5.25 6.19 8.12
CA THR A 68 4.38 7.04 8.95
C THR A 68 3.26 7.58 8.09
N VAL A 69 2.00 7.22 8.35
CA VAL A 69 0.83 7.86 7.70
C VAL A 69 0.80 9.34 8.11
N GLU A 70 1.01 10.26 7.16
CA GLU A 70 0.93 11.71 7.44
C GLU A 70 -0.41 12.18 6.91
N GLY A 71 -1.14 12.96 7.70
CA GLY A 71 -2.50 13.39 7.37
C GLY A 71 -3.53 12.84 8.35
N SER A 72 -4.44 13.71 8.77
CA SER A 72 -5.43 13.52 9.84
C SER A 72 -6.59 12.56 9.51
N VAL A 73 -6.55 11.87 8.37
CA VAL A 73 -7.70 11.10 7.87
C VAL A 73 -7.85 9.76 8.59
N TYR A 74 -6.75 9.12 8.97
CA TYR A 74 -6.77 7.84 9.66
C TYR A 74 -6.36 8.04 11.11
N LYS A 75 -7.17 7.52 12.03
CA LYS A 75 -6.79 7.46 13.44
C LYS A 75 -5.62 6.51 13.56
N VAL A 76 -4.49 6.99 14.08
CA VAL A 76 -3.42 6.10 14.51
C VAL A 76 -3.97 5.28 15.67
N ALA A 77 -4.05 3.95 15.50
CA ALA A 77 -4.42 3.07 16.61
C ALA A 77 -3.44 3.30 17.76
N ALA A 78 -3.98 3.54 18.97
CA ALA A 78 -3.22 3.78 20.19
C ALA A 78 -2.35 2.59 20.58
#